data_AF-A0A6G3PM47-F1
#
_entry.id   AF-A0A6G3PM47-F1
#
_cell.length_a   1.000
_cell.length_b   1.000
_cell.length_c   1.000
_cell.angle_alpha   90.00
_cell.angle_beta   90.00
_cell.angle_gamma   90.00
#
_symmetry.space_group_name_H-M   'P 1'
#
loop_
_entity.id
_entity.type
_entity.pdbx_description
1 polymer ?
#
loop_
_entity_poly.entity_id
_entity_poly.type
_entity_poly.pdbx_seq_one_letter_code
_entity_poly.pdbx_strand_id
1 'polypeptide(L)'
;VVLLGALPVTANAKLDRDRLPAPDFGAAAVGREPEGEREDAVCAAMAEVLSLPRVGADDDFFALGGDSIVTVRLAGLLRAGGWDAAPKDVF
;
A
#
# COMPACT_ATOMS: atom_id res chain seq x y z
N VAL A 1 -8.72 -5.71 -2.15
CA VAL A 1 -9.94 -5.80 -3.01
C VAL A 1 -11.17 -5.70 -2.11
N VAL A 2 -12.19 -4.92 -2.48
CA VAL A 2 -13.45 -4.80 -1.71
C VAL A 2 -14.53 -5.65 -2.36
N LEU A 3 -15.07 -6.63 -1.63
CA LEU A 3 -16.18 -7.46 -2.12
C LEU A 3 -17.49 -6.66 -2.05
N LEU A 4 -18.18 -6.57 -3.18
CA LEU A 4 -19.48 -5.92 -3.29
C LEU A 4 -20.55 -6.98 -3.59
N GLY A 5 -21.62 -7.02 -2.79
CA GLY A 5 -22.77 -7.89 -3.05
C GLY A 5 -23.59 -7.45 -4.27
N ALA A 6 -23.55 -6.17 -4.62
CA ALA A 6 -24.12 -5.61 -5.83
C ALA A 6 -23.39 -4.31 -6.22
N LEU A 7 -23.33 -4.00 -7.53
CA LEU A 7 -22.81 -2.72 -7.99
C LEU A 7 -23.83 -1.60 -7.74
N PRO A 8 -23.42 -0.45 -7.17
CA PRO A 8 -24.30 0.70 -7.05
C PRO A 8 -24.60 1.25 -8.45
N VAL A 9 -25.88 1.35 -8.79
CA VAL A 9 -26.33 1.90 -10.07
C VAL A 9 -27.26 3.10 -9.84
N THR A 10 -27.18 4.06 -10.75
CA THR A 10 -28.08 5.21 -10.85
C THR A 10 -29.48 4.76 -11.28
N ALA A 11 -30.47 5.66 -11.20
CA ALA A 11 -31.84 5.40 -11.69
C ALA A 11 -31.89 4.99 -13.18
N ASN A 12 -30.86 5.34 -13.96
CA ASN A 12 -30.72 4.99 -15.37
C ASN A 12 -29.89 3.70 -15.59
N ALA A 13 -29.71 2.87 -14.57
CA ALA A 13 -28.92 1.63 -14.59
C ALA A 13 -27.43 1.79 -14.95
N LYS A 14 -26.88 3.01 -14.87
CA LYS A 14 -25.44 3.27 -15.03
C LYS A 14 -24.72 3.12 -13.70
N LEU A 15 -23.48 2.64 -13.70
CA LEU A 15 -22.62 2.57 -12.51
C LEU A 15 -22.54 3.95 -11.82
N ASP A 16 -22.88 3.97 -10.55
CA ASP A 16 -22.79 5.15 -9.69
C ASP A 16 -21.44 5.11 -8.96
N ARG A 17 -20.43 5.79 -9.54
CA ARG A 17 -19.04 5.75 -9.06
C ARG A 17 -18.86 6.45 -7.72
N ASP A 18 -19.68 7.45 -7.42
CA ASP A 18 -19.62 8.21 -6.17
C ASP A 18 -20.13 7.40 -4.98
N ARG A 19 -20.97 6.39 -5.26
CA ARG A 19 -21.47 5.44 -4.27
C ARG A 19 -20.61 4.19 -4.12
N LEU A 20 -19.50 4.09 -4.85
CA LEU A 20 -18.55 3.02 -4.60
C LEU A 20 -17.88 3.24 -3.24
N PRO A 21 -17.81 2.21 -2.38
CA PRO A 21 -17.10 2.34 -1.12
C PRO A 21 -15.63 2.62 -1.39
N ALA A 22 -15.07 3.59 -0.66
CA ALA A 22 -13.64 3.85 -0.70
C ALA A 22 -12.89 2.62 -0.14
N PRO A 23 -11.81 2.17 -0.79
CA PRO A 23 -10.94 1.15 -0.21
C PRO A 23 -10.27 1.69 1.05
N ASP A 24 -10.36 0.94 2.15
CA ASP A 24 -9.61 1.21 3.37
C ASP A 24 -8.29 0.43 3.34
N PHE A 25 -7.22 1.14 2.98
CA PHE A 25 -5.88 0.58 2.95
C PHE A 25 -5.23 0.48 4.34
N GLY A 26 -5.62 1.34 5.29
CA GLY A 26 -5.04 1.35 6.63
C GLY A 26 -5.48 0.16 7.48
N ALA A 27 -6.73 -0.30 7.29
CA ALA A 27 -7.22 -1.52 7.93
C ALA A 27 -6.51 -2.80 7.43
N ALA A 28 -5.88 -2.76 6.25
CA ALA A 28 -5.13 -3.88 5.70
C ALA A 28 -3.68 -3.94 6.20
N ALA A 29 -3.16 -2.87 6.82
CA ALA A 29 -1.83 -2.85 7.42
C ALA A 29 -1.84 -3.56 8.79
N VAL A 30 -1.93 -4.89 8.78
CA VAL A 30 -2.09 -5.76 9.96
C VAL A 30 -1.07 -6.89 10.02
N GLY A 31 -0.06 -6.86 9.15
CA GLY A 31 1.05 -7.79 9.16
C GLY A 31 1.78 -7.84 10.50
N ARG A 32 2.63 -8.87 10.63
CA ARG A 32 3.51 -9.08 11.77
C ARG A 32 4.39 -7.86 12.03
N GLU A 33 4.77 -7.65 13.30
CA GLU A 33 5.78 -6.65 13.63
C GLU A 33 7.11 -6.97 12.93
N PRO A 34 7.80 -5.96 12.39
CA PRO A 34 9.13 -6.16 11.81
C PRO A 34 10.12 -6.72 12.83
N GLU A 35 10.97 -7.63 12.38
CA GLU A 35 12.06 -8.23 13.14
C GLU A 35 13.42 -7.77 12.62
N GLY A 36 14.02 -6.85 13.35
CA GLY A 36 15.36 -6.35 13.12
C GLY A 36 15.43 -5.20 12.11
N GLU A 37 16.63 -4.63 12.01
CA GLU A 37 16.87 -3.33 11.37
C GLU A 37 16.46 -3.26 9.89
N ARG A 38 16.49 -4.39 9.18
CA ARG A 38 16.09 -4.46 7.77
C ARG A 38 14.59 -4.33 7.58
N GLU A 39 13.83 -5.15 8.31
CA GLU A 39 12.37 -5.13 8.22
C GLU A 39 11.83 -3.79 8.73
N ASP A 40 12.43 -3.24 9.80
CA ASP A 40 12.09 -1.92 10.33
C ASP A 40 12.26 -0.82 9.29
N ALA A 41 13.41 -0.80 8.59
CA ALA A 41 13.67 0.21 7.57
C ALA A 41 12.69 0.12 6.40
N VAL A 42 12.34 -1.10 5.96
CA VAL A 42 11.38 -1.31 4.87
C VAL A 42 9.98 -0.91 5.30
N CYS A 43 9.52 -1.37 6.47
CA CYS A 43 8.19 -1.03 6.99
C CYS A 43 8.02 0.47 7.20
N ALA A 44 9.04 1.14 7.75
CA ALA A 44 9.02 2.59 7.93
C ALA A 44 8.98 3.34 6.59
N ALA A 45 9.80 2.93 5.62
CA ALA A 45 9.80 3.55 4.30
C ALA A 45 8.47 3.32 3.56
N MET A 46 7.88 2.13 3.67
CA MET A 46 6.55 1.82 3.11
C MET A 46 5.45 2.70 3.74
N ALA A 47 5.44 2.80 5.08
CA ALA A 47 4.48 3.64 5.80
C ALA A 47 4.57 5.11 5.36
N GLU A 48 5.80 5.63 5.20
CA GLU A 48 6.03 7.00 4.74
C GLU A 48 5.52 7.23 3.32
N VAL A 49 5.83 6.35 2.36
CA VAL A 49 5.42 6.55 0.96
C VAL A 49 3.93 6.33 0.74
N LEU A 50 3.30 5.48 1.53
CA LEU A 50 1.86 5.20 1.46
C LEU A 50 1.04 6.14 2.36
N SER A 51 1.69 7.02 3.14
CA SER A 51 1.03 7.88 4.13
C SER A 51 0.16 7.09 5.12
N LEU A 52 0.65 5.91 5.53
CA LEU A 52 0.00 5.03 6.49
C LEU A 52 0.64 5.20 7.87
N PRO A 53 -0.13 5.01 8.97
CA PRO A 53 0.40 5.14 10.32
C PRO A 53 1.40 4.03 10.67
N ARG A 54 1.20 2.83 10.11
CA ARG A 54 2.09 1.67 10.25
C ARG A 54 1.92 0.73 9.07
N VAL A 55 2.94 -0.09 8.85
CA VAL A 55 2.98 -1.22 7.91
C VAL A 55 3.72 -2.34 8.62
N GLY A 56 3.19 -3.56 8.55
CA GLY A 56 3.82 -4.78 9.05
C GLY A 56 4.70 -5.45 7.99
N ALA A 57 5.57 -6.36 8.43
CA ALA A 57 6.57 -6.98 7.57
C ALA A 57 5.98 -7.86 6.46
N ASP A 58 4.78 -8.40 6.68
CA ASP A 58 4.09 -9.28 5.74
C ASP A 58 3.01 -8.56 4.92
N ASP A 59 2.90 -7.23 5.05
CA ASP A 59 1.91 -6.46 4.30
C ASP A 59 2.31 -6.27 2.84
N ASP A 60 1.36 -6.48 1.94
CA ASP A 60 1.58 -6.30 0.50
C ASP A 60 1.52 -4.82 0.11
N PHE A 61 2.64 -4.30 -0.41
CA PHE A 61 2.80 -2.92 -0.85
C PHE A 61 1.71 -2.46 -1.83
N PHE A 62 1.36 -3.28 -2.81
CA PHE A 62 0.36 -2.94 -3.84
C PHE A 62 -1.06 -3.09 -3.31
N ALA A 63 -1.30 -4.05 -2.42
CA ALA A 63 -2.59 -4.17 -1.73
C ALA A 63 -2.90 -2.96 -0.84
N LEU A 64 -1.87 -2.32 -0.30
CA LEU A 64 -1.94 -1.08 0.49
C LEU A 64 -2.03 0.21 -0.35
N GLY A 65 -2.11 0.10 -1.68
CA GLY A 65 -2.25 1.24 -2.58
C GLY A 65 -0.93 1.75 -3.19
N GLY A 66 0.15 0.98 -3.07
CA GLY A 66 1.38 1.23 -3.80
C GLY A 66 1.18 1.16 -5.32
N ASP A 67 1.88 2.05 -6.04
CA ASP A 67 1.90 2.08 -7.50
C ASP A 67 3.32 2.27 -8.04
N SER A 68 3.47 2.22 -9.36
CA SER A 68 4.77 2.30 -10.04
C SER A 68 5.57 3.58 -9.73
N ILE A 69 4.89 4.71 -9.48
CA ILE A 69 5.54 5.99 -9.14
C ILE A 69 6.02 5.92 -7.68
N VAL A 70 5.16 5.42 -6.80
CA VAL A 70 5.48 5.26 -5.37
C VAL A 70 6.63 4.26 -5.17
N THR A 71 6.73 3.21 -5.99
CA THR A 71 7.86 2.26 -5.98
C THR A 71 9.21 2.94 -6.18
N VAL A 72 9.31 3.93 -7.09
CA VAL A 72 10.56 4.67 -7.33
C VAL A 72 10.94 5.49 -6.10
N ARG A 73 9.95 6.10 -5.43
CA ARG A 73 10.17 6.86 -4.18
C ARG A 73 10.63 5.93 -3.05
N LEU A 74 10.01 4.75 -2.90
CA LEU A 74 10.38 3.73 -1.92
C LEU A 74 11.84 3.29 -2.08
N ALA A 75 12.23 2.91 -3.30
CA ALA A 75 13.61 2.52 -3.60
C ALA A 75 14.61 3.65 -3.34
N GLY A 76 14.21 4.91 -3.56
CA GLY A 76 15.03 6.09 -3.26
C GLY A 76 15.22 6.31 -1.75
N LEU A 77 14.17 6.15 -0.95
CA LEU A 77 14.24 6.26 0.51
C LEU A 77 15.12 5.18 1.13
N LEU A 78 14.96 3.93 0.68
CA LEU A 78 15.79 2.82 1.15
C LEU A 78 17.28 3.05 0.84
N ARG A 79 17.59 3.52 -0.38
CA ARG A 79 18.96 3.90 -0.76
C ARG A 79 19.52 5.06 0.07
N ALA A 80 18.69 6.06 0.38
CA ALA A 80 19.11 7.14 1.28
C ALA A 80 19.40 6.64 2.70
N GLY A 81 18.72 5.58 3.13
CA GLY A 81 18.98 4.87 4.39
C GLY A 81 20.17 3.89 4.35
N GLY A 82 20.89 3.79 3.23
CA GLY A 82 22.05 2.91 3.08
C GLY A 82 21.72 1.49 2.61
N TRP A 83 20.48 1.21 2.23
CA TRP A 83 20.06 -0.09 1.71
C TRP A 83 20.10 -0.09 0.17
N ASP A 84 20.80 -1.06 -0.42
CA ASP A 84 20.82 -1.21 -1.87
C ASP A 84 19.48 -1.82 -2.34
N ALA A 85 18.58 -0.95 -2.82
CA ALA A 85 17.25 -1.30 -3.27
C ALA A 85 16.92 -0.60 -4.59
N ALA A 86 16.45 -1.37 -5.57
CA ALA A 86 16.00 -0.92 -6.87
C ALA A 86 14.48 -1.11 -7.04
N PRO A 87 13.83 -0.33 -7.92
CA PRO A 87 12.39 -0.47 -8.17
C PRO A 87 11.95 -1.89 -8.56
N LYS A 88 12.83 -2.65 -9.22
CA LYS A 88 12.60 -4.04 -9.63
C LYS A 88 12.50 -5.00 -8.44
N ASP A 89 13.04 -4.65 -7.28
CA ASP A 89 13.07 -5.51 -6.10
C ASP A 89 11.76 -5.42 -5.30
N VAL A 90 10.85 -4.52 -5.72
CA VAL A 90 9.51 -4.34 -5.14
C VAL A 90 8.44 -5.16 -5.89
N PHE A 91 8.75 -5.61 -7.11
CA PHE A 91 7.88 -6.44 -7.97
C PHE A 91 8.21 -7.92 -7.84
#